data_AF-A0ABD5TCM6-F1
#
_entry.id   AF-A0ABD5TCM6-F1
#
_cell.length_a   1.000
_cell.length_b   1.000
_cell.length_c   1.000
_cell.angle_alpha   90.00
_cell.angle_beta   90.00
_cell.angle_gamma   90.00
#
_symmetry.space_group_name_H-M   'P 1'
#
loop_
_entity.id
_entity.type
_entity.pdbx_description
1 polymer ?
#
loop_
_entity_poly.entity_id
_entity_poly.type
_entity_poly.pdbx_seq_one_letter_code
_entity_poly.pdbx_strand_id
1 'polypeptide(L)'
;MADLGYALERVERPVLTVAADIPLLSAGAVDRAIDAAGDASLSVYVPVELKRDVGVSVDDGTTTMVDGRTVAPTGLNVVGVDDGESEYGDERSIVVDDERLAVNTNRPRDLRVAEALLRRRERTETDTDHGSQS
;
A
#
# COMPACT_ATOMS: atom_id res chain seq x y z
N MET A 1 -7.01 -19.33 -2.35
CA MET A 1 -7.60 -18.29 -3.23
C MET A 1 -9.10 -18.57 -3.45
N ALA A 2 -9.90 -18.71 -2.39
CA ALA A 2 -11.35 -18.90 -2.52
C ALA A 2 -12.12 -17.65 -2.08
N ASP A 3 -11.66 -17.00 -1.00
CA ASP A 3 -12.39 -15.88 -0.40
C ASP A 3 -12.39 -14.60 -1.25
N LEU A 4 -11.24 -14.25 -1.86
CA LEU A 4 -11.14 -13.06 -2.72
C LEU A 4 -12.02 -13.21 -3.97
N GLY A 5 -11.95 -14.35 -4.66
CA GLY A 5 -12.80 -14.61 -5.84
C GLY A 5 -14.29 -14.58 -5.49
N TYR A 6 -14.68 -15.21 -4.38
CA TYR A 6 -16.05 -15.17 -3.88
C TYR A 6 -16.56 -13.77 -3.58
N ALA A 7 -15.70 -12.91 -3.01
CA ALA A 7 -16.03 -11.52 -2.71
C ALA A 7 -16.19 -10.70 -3.99
N LEU A 8 -15.26 -10.82 -4.94
CA LEU A 8 -15.29 -10.06 -6.20
C LEU A 8 -16.54 -10.34 -7.06
N GLU A 9 -17.13 -11.53 -6.98
CA GLU A 9 -18.42 -11.84 -7.63
C GLU A 9 -19.63 -11.08 -7.04
N ARG A 10 -19.47 -10.46 -5.87
CA ARG A 10 -20.57 -9.86 -5.08
C ARG A 10 -20.45 -8.36 -4.89
N VAL A 11 -19.39 -7.74 -5.42
CA VAL A 11 -19.18 -6.29 -5.36
C VAL A 11 -18.98 -5.72 -6.76
N GLU A 12 -19.56 -4.56 -6.99
CA GLU A 12 -19.37 -3.83 -8.24
C GLU A 12 -17.95 -3.27 -8.31
N ARG A 13 -17.37 -3.30 -9.51
CA ARG A 13 -16.01 -2.82 -9.79
C ARG A 13 -16.02 -1.30 -10.03
N PRO A 14 -14.89 -0.60 -9.73
CA PRO A 14 -13.62 -1.13 -9.22
C PRO A 14 -13.70 -1.53 -7.74
N VAL A 15 -12.90 -2.53 -7.35
CA VAL A 15 -12.84 -3.04 -5.97
C VAL A 15 -11.47 -2.79 -5.38
N LEU A 16 -11.41 -2.09 -4.24
CA LEU A 16 -10.18 -1.97 -3.46
C LEU A 16 -10.00 -3.20 -2.57
N THR A 17 -8.82 -3.81 -2.62
CA THR A 17 -8.43 -4.89 -1.72
C THR A 17 -7.22 -4.47 -0.90
N VAL A 18 -7.31 -4.71 0.40
CA VAL A 18 -6.28 -4.30 1.34
C VAL A 18 -5.95 -5.47 2.23
N ALA A 19 -4.66 -5.77 2.36
CA ALA A 19 -4.18 -6.67 3.40
C ALA A 19 -4.51 -6.08 4.78
N ALA A 20 -5.06 -6.91 5.67
CA ALA A 20 -5.51 -6.45 6.99
C ALA A 20 -4.37 -5.99 7.93
N ASP A 21 -3.11 -6.13 7.52
CA ASP A 21 -1.91 -5.88 8.32
C ASP A 21 -1.19 -4.57 7.97
N ILE A 22 -1.90 -3.59 7.39
CA ILE A 22 -1.36 -2.24 7.07
C ILE A 22 -1.91 -1.21 8.07
N PRO A 23 -1.38 -1.12 9.31
CA PRO A 23 -1.97 -0.31 10.38
C PRO A 23 -1.89 1.21 10.14
N LEU A 24 -1.07 1.65 9.18
CA LEU A 24 -0.85 3.07 8.87
C LEU A 24 -1.51 3.51 7.57
N LEU A 25 -2.40 2.68 7.00
CA LEU A 25 -3.16 3.05 5.80
C LEU A 25 -3.92 4.35 6.05
N SER A 26 -3.88 5.25 5.07
CA SER A 26 -4.54 6.56 5.14
C SER A 26 -5.47 6.75 3.94
N ALA A 27 -6.50 7.57 4.10
CA ALA A 27 -7.44 7.89 3.01
C ALA A 27 -6.70 8.40 1.77
N GLY A 28 -5.77 9.34 1.92
CA GLY A 28 -4.98 9.85 0.79
C GLY A 28 -4.08 8.80 0.10
N ALA A 29 -3.69 7.72 0.78
CA ALA A 29 -3.00 6.61 0.12
C ALA A 29 -3.96 5.75 -0.72
N VAL A 30 -5.19 5.56 -0.22
CA VAL A 30 -6.26 4.88 -0.95
C VAL A 30 -6.68 5.68 -2.18
N ASP A 31 -6.96 6.97 -2.01
CA ASP A 31 -7.41 7.84 -3.12
C ASP A 31 -6.38 7.85 -4.25
N ARG A 32 -5.09 8.02 -3.92
CA ARG A 32 -4.01 7.96 -4.92
C ARG A 32 -3.91 6.61 -5.63
N ALA A 33 -4.19 5.50 -4.94
CA ALA A 33 -4.16 4.18 -5.56
C ALA A 33 -5.35 4.01 -6.53
N ILE A 34 -6.55 4.46 -6.14
CA ILE A 34 -7.74 4.45 -7.01
C ILE A 34 -7.51 5.33 -8.24
N ASP A 35 -7.01 6.55 -8.05
CA ASP A 35 -6.72 7.48 -9.14
C ASP A 35 -5.68 6.91 -10.12
N ALA A 36 -4.62 6.26 -9.61
CA ALA A 36 -3.58 5.66 -10.44
C ALA A 36 -4.07 4.41 -11.20
N ALA A 37 -5.00 3.66 -10.61
CA ALA A 37 -5.60 2.50 -11.24
C ALA A 37 -6.46 2.90 -12.44
N GLY A 38 -7.34 3.89 -12.27
CA GLY A 38 -8.42 4.14 -13.24
C GLY A 38 -9.28 2.89 -13.37
N ASP A 39 -9.46 2.40 -14.60
CA ASP A 39 -10.19 1.15 -14.86
C ASP A 39 -9.30 -0.10 -14.78
N ALA A 40 -7.97 0.06 -14.65
CA ALA A 40 -7.03 -1.05 -14.57
C ALA A 40 -6.92 -1.64 -13.16
N SER A 41 -6.53 -2.90 -13.06
CA SER A 41 -6.05 -3.48 -11.80
C SER A 41 -4.68 -2.90 -11.46
N LEU A 42 -4.43 -2.61 -10.18
CA LEU A 42 -3.21 -1.97 -9.70
C LEU A 42 -2.60 -2.73 -8.53
N SER A 43 -1.32 -3.08 -8.65
CA SER A 43 -0.49 -3.50 -7.52
C SER A 43 0.40 -2.35 -7.04
N VAL A 44 0.37 -2.07 -5.73
CA VAL A 44 1.17 -1.00 -5.13
C VAL A 44 2.39 -1.58 -4.41
N TYR A 45 3.57 -1.07 -4.77
CA TYR A 45 4.86 -1.49 -4.24
C TYR A 45 5.60 -0.36 -3.53
N VAL A 46 6.50 -0.72 -2.63
CA VAL A 46 7.50 0.19 -2.04
C VAL A 46 8.92 -0.34 -2.31
N PRO A 47 9.94 0.53 -2.36
CA PRO A 47 11.33 0.08 -2.42
C PRO A 47 11.69 -0.78 -1.20
N VAL A 48 12.48 -1.84 -1.42
CA VAL A 48 12.98 -2.66 -0.31
C VAL A 48 13.89 -1.85 0.60
N GLU A 49 14.63 -0.91 0.04
CA GLU A 49 15.48 0.03 0.77
C GLU A 49 14.65 0.84 1.78
N LEU A 50 13.47 1.32 1.37
CA LEU A 50 12.57 2.06 2.26
C LEU A 50 12.09 1.19 3.43
N LYS A 51 11.75 -0.09 3.20
CA LYS A 51 11.39 -1.02 4.28
C LYS A 51 12.55 -1.21 5.28
N ARG A 52 13.78 -1.27 4.78
CA ARG A 52 14.99 -1.39 5.61
C ARG A 52 15.26 -0.12 6.42
N ASP A 53 15.12 1.05 5.80
CA ASP A 53 15.33 2.35 6.45
C ASP A 53 14.32 2.62 7.56
N VAL A 54 13.07 2.22 7.35
CA VAL A 54 12.00 2.27 8.36
C VAL A 54 12.22 1.24 9.47
N GLY A 55 13.03 0.20 9.23
CA GLY A 55 13.38 -0.83 10.21
C GLY A 55 12.37 -1.97 10.33
N VAL A 56 11.52 -2.16 9.32
CA VAL A 56 10.58 -3.29 9.26
C VAL A 56 11.18 -4.50 8.57
N SER A 57 10.57 -5.65 8.84
CA SER A 57 10.90 -6.90 8.17
C SER A 57 10.66 -6.81 6.66
N VAL A 58 11.59 -7.34 5.88
CA VAL A 58 11.37 -7.66 4.47
C VAL A 58 11.14 -9.16 4.36
N ASP A 59 10.08 -9.54 3.67
CA ASP A 59 9.88 -10.93 3.27
C ASP A 59 10.42 -11.10 1.85
N ASP A 60 11.66 -11.59 1.75
CA ASP A 60 12.38 -11.74 0.49
C ASP A 60 11.60 -12.65 -0.50
N GLY A 61 10.78 -13.58 -0.01
CA GLY A 61 9.95 -14.46 -0.85
C GLY A 61 8.81 -13.75 -1.58
N THR A 62 8.53 -12.50 -1.23
CA THR A 62 7.50 -11.66 -1.86
C THR A 62 8.06 -10.48 -2.64
N THR A 63 9.39 -10.32 -2.64
CA THR A 63 10.04 -9.22 -3.38
C THR A 63 10.09 -9.49 -4.88
N THR A 64 10.08 -8.42 -5.67
CA THR A 64 10.15 -8.50 -7.14
C THR A 64 10.94 -7.31 -7.69
N MET A 65 11.14 -7.29 -9.01
CA MET A 65 11.93 -6.29 -9.73
C MET A 65 10.97 -5.45 -10.59
N VAL A 66 10.85 -4.15 -10.29
CA VAL A 66 10.05 -3.19 -11.06
C VAL A 66 10.94 -2.02 -11.42
N ASP A 67 11.02 -1.68 -12.71
CA ASP A 67 11.82 -0.56 -13.24
C ASP A 67 13.27 -0.50 -12.74
N GLY A 68 13.93 -1.67 -12.61
CA GLY A 68 15.32 -1.75 -12.17
C GLY A 68 15.52 -1.67 -10.66
N ARG A 69 14.44 -1.66 -9.86
CA ARG A 69 14.48 -1.59 -8.40
C ARG A 69 13.88 -2.85 -7.78
N THR A 70 14.50 -3.32 -6.69
CA THR A 70 13.92 -4.37 -5.87
C THR A 70 12.83 -3.77 -5.00
N VAL A 71 11.61 -4.25 -5.15
CA VAL A 71 10.44 -3.73 -4.48
C VAL A 71 9.71 -4.82 -3.72
N ALA A 72 8.97 -4.42 -2.68
CA ALA A 72 8.12 -5.30 -1.90
C ALA A 72 6.66 -4.85 -2.03
N PRO A 73 5.69 -5.79 -2.10
CA PRO A 73 4.29 -5.45 -2.12
C PRO A 73 3.90 -4.77 -0.80
N THR A 74 2.99 -3.80 -0.92
CA THR A 74 2.42 -3.10 0.24
C THR A 74 1.24 -3.86 0.85
N GLY A 75 0.59 -4.72 0.06
CA GLY A 75 -0.68 -5.35 0.39
C GLY A 75 -1.90 -4.49 0.01
N LEU A 76 -1.70 -3.29 -0.55
CA LEU A 76 -2.74 -2.46 -1.15
C LEU A 76 -2.84 -2.76 -2.65
N ASN A 77 -4.02 -3.22 -3.11
CA ASN A 77 -4.26 -3.48 -4.53
C ASN A 77 -5.64 -2.97 -4.95
N VAL A 78 -5.78 -2.52 -6.19
CA VAL A 78 -7.05 -2.20 -6.82
C VAL A 78 -7.36 -3.28 -7.84
N VAL A 79 -8.58 -3.78 -7.86
CA VAL A 79 -9.09 -4.66 -8.91
C VAL A 79 -9.94 -3.80 -9.83
N GLY A 80 -9.45 -3.67 -11.07
CA GLY A 80 -10.04 -2.85 -12.10
C GLY A 80 -11.34 -3.43 -12.67
N VAL A 81 -11.93 -2.66 -13.58
CA VAL A 81 -13.07 -3.10 -14.38
C VAL A 81 -12.58 -4.14 -15.39
N ASP A 82 -13.33 -5.23 -15.54
CA ASP A 82 -13.10 -6.18 -16.62
C ASP A 82 -14.08 -5.82 -17.74
N ASP A 83 -13.55 -5.23 -18.81
CA ASP A 83 -14.29 -4.86 -20.01
C ASP A 83 -14.38 -6.02 -21.02
N GLY A 84 -13.78 -7.18 -20.69
CA GLY A 84 -13.74 -8.36 -21.56
C GLY A 84 -12.86 -8.19 -22.80
N GLU A 85 -12.11 -7.09 -22.94
CA GLU A 85 -11.25 -6.84 -24.10
C GLU A 85 -9.88 -7.54 -23.98
N SER A 86 -9.46 -7.88 -22.75
CA SER A 86 -8.23 -8.62 -22.49
C SER A 86 -8.46 -9.83 -21.58
N GLU A 87 -7.78 -10.94 -21.88
CA GLU A 87 -7.89 -12.21 -21.13
C GLU A 87 -7.39 -12.08 -19.66
N TYR A 88 -6.64 -11.02 -19.36
CA TYR A 88 -6.04 -10.77 -18.03
C TYR A 88 -6.44 -9.42 -17.41
N GLY A 89 -7.32 -8.64 -18.07
CA GLY A 89 -7.58 -7.25 -17.69
C GLY A 89 -6.35 -6.33 -17.91
N ASP A 90 -6.56 -5.02 -17.87
CA ASP A 90 -5.43 -4.08 -17.80
C ASP A 90 -4.78 -4.18 -16.40
N GLU A 91 -3.53 -4.61 -16.33
CA GLU A 91 -2.75 -4.71 -15.09
C GLU A 91 -1.66 -3.64 -15.03
N ARG A 92 -1.56 -2.94 -13.90
CA ARG A 92 -0.58 -1.89 -13.63
C ARG A 92 0.16 -2.15 -12.32
N SER A 93 1.37 -1.62 -12.25
CA SER A 93 2.14 -1.55 -11.01
C SER A 93 2.69 -0.15 -10.81
N ILE A 94 2.70 0.32 -9.56
CA ILE A 94 3.35 1.57 -9.17
C ILE A 94 4.29 1.33 -8.01
N VAL A 95 5.38 2.09 -7.97
CA VAL A 95 6.32 2.13 -6.86
C VAL A 95 6.17 3.47 -6.16
N VAL A 96 5.91 3.45 -4.85
CA VAL A 96 5.70 4.65 -4.03
C VAL A 96 6.69 4.73 -2.89
N ASP A 97 7.20 5.92 -2.63
CA ASP A 97 8.05 6.24 -1.47
C ASP A 97 7.16 6.72 -0.30
N ASP A 98 6.31 5.83 0.23
CA ASP A 98 5.46 6.11 1.39
C ASP A 98 5.72 5.13 2.54
N GLU A 99 6.35 5.61 3.61
CA GLU A 99 6.65 4.81 4.81
C GLU A 99 5.40 4.20 5.45
N ARG A 100 4.20 4.77 5.24
CA ARG A 100 2.93 4.18 5.71
C ARG A 100 2.70 2.80 5.13
N LEU A 101 2.96 2.68 3.83
CA LEU A 101 2.70 1.48 3.04
C LEU A 101 3.87 0.49 3.12
N ALA A 102 5.01 0.93 3.65
CA ALA A 102 6.15 0.07 3.92
C ALA A 102 5.93 -0.87 5.11
N VAL A 103 5.01 -0.54 6.03
CA VAL A 103 4.82 -1.28 7.29
C VAL A 103 3.65 -2.27 7.19
N ASN A 104 4.01 -3.54 7.00
CA ASN A 104 3.10 -4.68 7.18
C ASN A 104 3.37 -5.32 8.54
N THR A 105 2.36 -5.43 9.41
CA THR A 105 2.53 -5.99 10.76
C THR A 105 2.43 -7.51 10.76
N ASN A 106 3.53 -8.16 10.40
CA ASN A 106 3.65 -9.61 10.43
C ASN A 106 4.35 -10.13 11.70
N ARG A 107 5.07 -9.26 12.42
CA ARG A 107 5.83 -9.61 13.62
C ARG A 107 5.72 -8.53 14.71
N PRO A 108 5.91 -8.85 16.00
CA PRO A 108 5.87 -7.88 17.09
C PRO A 108 6.84 -6.69 16.98
N ARG A 109 7.94 -6.85 16.20
CA ARG A 109 8.85 -5.73 15.91
C ARG A 109 8.23 -4.73 14.93
N ASP A 110 7.47 -5.20 13.95
CA ASP A 110 6.85 -4.34 12.94
C ASP A 110 5.77 -3.46 13.58
N LEU A 111 5.04 -3.99 14.58
CA LEU A 111 4.08 -3.21 15.38
C LEU A 111 4.73 -2.05 16.13
N ARG A 112 5.90 -2.29 16.76
CA ARG A 112 6.64 -1.23 17.47
C ARG A 112 7.11 -0.13 16.51
N VAL A 113 7.49 -0.49 15.29
CA VAL A 113 7.82 0.47 14.25
C VAL A 113 6.58 1.26 13.83
N ALA A 114 5.43 0.59 13.65
CA ALA A 114 4.17 1.24 13.33
C ALA A 114 3.78 2.28 14.39
N GLU A 115 3.84 1.91 15.66
CA GLU A 115 3.57 2.81 16.79
C GLU A 115 4.54 4.00 16.84
N ALA A 116 5.83 3.76 16.59
CA ALA A 116 6.84 4.82 16.58
C ALA A 116 6.61 5.82 15.44
N LEU A 117 6.25 5.34 14.24
CA LEU A 117 5.90 6.18 13.11
C LEU A 117 4.63 7.00 13.38
N LEU A 118 3.60 6.40 13.99
CA LEU A 118 2.38 7.10 14.35
C LEU A 118 2.67 8.27 15.29
N ARG A 119 3.40 8.02 16.38
CA ARG A 119 3.83 9.07 17.33
C ARG A 119 4.73 10.13 16.70
N ARG A 120 5.52 9.78 15.68
CA ARG A 120 6.34 10.75 14.94
C ARG A 120 5.46 11.71 14.16
N ARG A 121 4.40 11.22 13.53
CA ARG A 121 3.47 12.04 12.73
C ARG A 121 2.63 12.97 13.58
N GLU A 122 2.09 12.48 14.69
CA GLU A 122 1.31 13.31 15.63
C GLU A 122 2.12 14.52 16.12
N ARG A 123 3.44 14.34 16.33
CA ARG A 123 4.34 15.44 16.70
C ARG A 123 4.55 16.43 15.56
N THR A 124 4.76 15.96 14.34
CA THR A 124 4.91 16.84 13.16
C THR A 124 3.65 17.64 12.88
N GLU A 125 2.47 17.04 13.03
CA GLU A 125 1.18 17.72 12.85
C GLU A 125 0.96 18.78 13.95
N THR A 126 1.31 18.47 15.20
CA THR A 126 1.21 19.43 16.31
C THR A 126 2.19 20.60 16.16
N ASP A 127 3.42 20.37 15.72
CA ASP A 127 4.42 21.44 15.49
C ASP A 127 4.01 22.36 14.32
N THR A 128 3.31 21.84 13.32
CA THR A 128 2.85 22.64 12.16
C THR A 128 1.72 23.60 12.54
N ASP A 129 0.85 23.21 13.48
CA ASP A 129 -0.27 24.04 13.95
C ASP A 129 0.17 25.21 14.85
N HIS A 130 1.30 25.06 15.55
CA HIS A 130 1.87 26.11 16.41
C HIS A 130 2.77 27.12 15.67
N GLY A 131 3.09 26.87 14.39
CA GLY A 131 3.94 27.74 13.57
C GLY A 131 3.20 28.83 12.78
N SER A 132 1.86 28.85 12.79
CA SER A 132 1.04 29.77 11.96
C SER A 132 0.45 30.96 12.74
N GLN A 133 0.92 31.24 13.95
CA GLN A 133 0.59 32.47 14.68
C GLN A 133 1.87 33.26 14.98
N SER A 134 2.32 34.08 14.04
CA SER A 134 3.26 35.19 14.25
C SER A 134 3.11 36.24 13.16
#